data_AF-A0A820IJX9-F1
#
_entry.id   AF-A0A820IJX9-F1
#
_cell.length_a   1.000
_cell.length_b   1.000
_cell.length_c   1.000
_cell.angle_alpha   90.00
_cell.angle_beta   90.00
_cell.angle_gamma   90.00
#
_symmetry.space_group_name_H-M   'P 1'
#
loop_
_entity.id
_entity.type
_entity.pdbx_description
1 polymer ?
#
loop_
_entity_poly.entity_id
_entity_poly.type
_entity_poly.pdbx_seq_one_letter_code
_entity_poly.pdbx_strand_id
1 'polypeptide(L)'
;MKIDVETQTDGVAEEQMKIDIGTQTKVITEKQMNQYENQSTSSNGIQLPFYRLPKSNKICSICGKSFSSKSISCQEINQSTRVQCLLDHNIYIPIGNRCCLNHHSENGLSIQSIEKLKTNKENHCTIKRDDLIIILNDMKEELQTKDSKIDELKQNPPLNFDDNGIKMSDTSFKALTGLNQDQLNDLCSHISASALRHTDIRSPRTTITCLLIKLRLGVSHQTLCTLFSIEDVRKMSRIFDSASSALIKYFVPKHLGFDHINRSEVINHHTRPHAKILLGDDDPNKAILILDGTYCYIQKSGNNLLQRRTYSLHKGKPLVKPMMIVASDGYIISAIGPFLADRTHNDAEITKNIIYNNKEGITDWLRSEDHIIVDRGFRDCVKDLENFGYKVKMPCFLKKGQSRFTTNEAHQTRFITKIRWVVESANGGVKQWQFFNKTIPNSMIEKIGDYFRMKKYNKVSWTAKEANDAALDFPKMDFNELQELTLGIYQLKQARSYTTEHLNLNGSCTFEVAKESPDLIRSRIQSRLKASTKYDVYVPYNKKSISGWYCTCPNGARVVGCCAHVASIIYYLSYARYNQQVLTQRTYSYYDSITDALDYSEPSDTDSIDSDDENSNILYTLV
;
A
#
# COMPACT_ATOMS: atom_id res chain seq x y z
N MET A 1 -5.97 -27.21 -28.37
CA MET A 1 -5.95 -28.36 -29.30
C MET A 1 -7.41 -28.68 -29.63
N LYS A 2 -7.91 -28.26 -30.80
CA LYS A 2 -9.22 -28.63 -31.32
C LYS A 2 -8.98 -29.27 -32.68
N ILE A 3 -9.54 -30.45 -32.88
CA ILE A 3 -9.51 -31.20 -34.13
C ILE A 3 -10.95 -31.20 -34.62
N ASP A 4 -11.23 -30.50 -35.72
CA ASP A 4 -12.47 -30.66 -36.47
C ASP A 4 -12.14 -31.53 -37.69
N VAL A 5 -12.89 -32.63 -37.83
CA VAL A 5 -12.78 -33.58 -38.94
C VAL A 5 -14.00 -33.35 -39.84
N GLU A 6 -13.77 -32.89 -41.07
CA GLU A 6 -14.75 -33.01 -42.15
C GLU A 6 -14.19 -33.90 -43.24
N THR A 7 -14.92 -34.97 -43.52
CA THR A 7 -14.68 -35.98 -44.54
C THR A 7 -15.28 -35.54 -45.88
N GLN A 8 -14.49 -35.54 -46.95
CA GLN A 8 -14.97 -35.76 -48.32
C GLN A 8 -14.06 -36.73 -49.06
N THR A 9 -14.70 -37.58 -49.84
CA THR A 9 -14.23 -38.83 -50.43
C THR A 9 -13.57 -38.67 -51.80
N ASP A 10 -12.75 -39.69 -52.11
CA ASP A 10 -12.31 -40.17 -53.41
C ASP A 10 -11.07 -39.54 -54.06
N GLY A 11 -9.97 -40.29 -53.99
CA GLY A 11 -8.80 -40.15 -54.86
C GLY A 11 -7.48 -40.13 -54.10
N VAL A 12 -6.79 -41.29 -54.08
CA VAL A 12 -5.43 -41.57 -53.56
C VAL A 12 -4.57 -40.31 -53.36
N ALA A 13 -4.41 -39.88 -52.10
CA ALA A 13 -3.53 -38.77 -51.71
C ALA A 13 -2.44 -39.28 -50.77
N GLU A 14 -1.18 -39.05 -51.13
CA GLU A 14 -0.03 -39.16 -50.23
C GLU A 14 -0.19 -38.14 -49.09
N GLU A 15 -0.38 -38.61 -47.84
CA GLU A 15 -0.38 -37.74 -46.66
C GLU A 15 1.04 -37.21 -46.37
N GLN A 16 1.36 -36.04 -46.93
CA GLN A 16 2.44 -35.21 -46.42
C GLN A 16 1.97 -34.47 -45.17
N MET A 17 2.38 -34.97 -44.01
CA MET A 17 2.21 -34.31 -42.72
C MET A 17 3.10 -33.04 -42.68
N LYS A 18 2.54 -31.88 -43.05
CA LYS A 18 3.22 -30.58 -42.88
C LYS A 18 3.08 -30.10 -41.42
N ILE A 19 4.17 -30.22 -40.67
CA ILE A 19 4.34 -29.55 -39.38
C ILE A 19 4.90 -28.16 -39.69
N ASP A 20 4.08 -27.13 -39.54
CA ASP A 20 4.49 -25.74 -39.75
C ASP A 20 5.16 -25.21 -38.47
N ILE A 21 6.49 -25.37 -38.37
CA ILE A 21 7.30 -24.78 -37.31
C ILE A 21 7.78 -23.43 -37.81
N GLY A 22 7.05 -22.37 -37.46
CA GLY A 22 7.47 -20.99 -37.71
C GLY A 22 8.76 -20.67 -36.95
N THR A 23 9.91 -20.83 -37.59
CA THR A 23 11.18 -20.15 -37.27
C THR A 23 12.11 -20.25 -38.48
N GLN A 24 12.75 -19.12 -38.82
CA GLN A 24 13.61 -18.92 -39.99
C GLN A 24 14.58 -20.10 -40.24
N THR A 25 14.25 -20.95 -41.19
CA THR A 25 15.14 -22.01 -41.67
C THR A 25 16.20 -21.36 -42.56
N LYS A 26 17.45 -21.32 -42.11
CA LYS A 26 18.58 -21.12 -43.02
C LYS A 26 18.57 -22.31 -43.98
N VAL A 27 18.23 -22.06 -45.23
CA VAL A 27 18.27 -23.06 -46.31
C VAL A 27 19.71 -23.55 -46.45
N ILE A 28 19.96 -24.79 -46.02
CA ILE A 28 21.20 -25.50 -46.31
C ILE A 28 21.09 -25.97 -47.76
N THR A 29 21.87 -25.38 -48.66
CA THR A 29 21.91 -25.78 -50.08
C THR A 29 22.53 -27.17 -50.26
N GLU A 30 22.00 -27.97 -51.19
CA GLU A 30 22.42 -29.34 -51.55
C GLU A 30 23.94 -29.55 -51.71
N LYS A 31 24.70 -28.49 -52.04
CA LYS A 31 26.18 -28.53 -52.07
C LYS A 31 26.83 -28.89 -50.73
N GLN A 32 26.18 -28.64 -49.59
CA GLN A 32 26.71 -29.02 -48.27
C GLN A 32 26.40 -30.48 -47.90
N MET A 33 25.34 -31.09 -48.45
CA MET A 33 25.05 -32.51 -48.24
C MET A 33 26.04 -33.40 -49.00
N ASN A 34 26.41 -33.01 -50.24
CA ASN A 34 27.34 -33.79 -51.06
C ASN A 34 28.79 -33.81 -50.55
N GLN A 35 29.15 -32.98 -49.57
CA GLN A 35 30.45 -33.09 -48.88
C GLN A 35 30.49 -34.21 -47.83
N TYR A 36 29.33 -34.71 -47.37
CA TYR A 36 29.25 -35.76 -46.34
C TYR A 36 29.04 -37.16 -46.90
N GLU A 37 28.61 -37.32 -48.15
CA GLU A 37 28.32 -38.65 -48.74
C GLU A 37 29.53 -39.38 -49.32
N ASN A 38 30.68 -38.72 -49.48
CA ASN A 38 31.88 -39.33 -50.07
C ASN A 38 33.04 -39.47 -49.08
N GLN A 39 32.82 -40.16 -47.96
CA GLN A 39 33.89 -40.79 -47.17
C GLN A 39 33.44 -42.14 -46.60
N SER A 40 33.35 -43.14 -47.47
CA SER A 40 33.41 -44.54 -47.05
C SER A 40 34.85 -44.89 -46.68
N THR A 41 35.21 -44.70 -45.41
CA THR A 41 36.43 -45.28 -44.85
C THR A 41 36.16 -45.92 -43.50
N SER A 42 36.50 -47.19 -43.42
CA SER A 42 36.63 -48.03 -42.24
C SER A 42 37.22 -47.30 -41.03
N SER A 43 36.36 -46.87 -40.10
CA SER A 43 36.68 -46.69 -38.68
C SER A 43 35.38 -46.70 -37.89
N ASN A 44 35.36 -47.32 -36.70
CA ASN A 44 34.14 -47.50 -35.86
C ASN A 44 33.61 -46.18 -35.24
N GLY A 45 33.74 -45.03 -35.90
CA GLY A 45 33.37 -43.72 -35.37
C GLY A 45 32.76 -42.77 -36.39
N ILE A 46 31.89 -41.89 -35.90
CA ILE A 46 31.16 -40.85 -36.63
C ILE A 46 31.89 -39.53 -36.38
N GLN A 47 32.11 -38.73 -37.43
CA GLN A 47 32.64 -37.37 -37.29
C GLN A 47 31.53 -36.40 -36.89
N LEU A 48 31.77 -35.59 -35.87
CA LEU A 48 30.82 -34.61 -35.33
C LEU A 48 31.45 -33.22 -35.21
N PRO A 49 30.70 -32.14 -35.45
CA PRO A 49 31.22 -30.78 -35.58
C PRO A 49 31.35 -30.04 -34.23
N PHE A 50 31.90 -30.72 -33.23
CA PHE A 50 32.15 -30.14 -31.91
C PHE A 50 33.44 -30.69 -31.30
N TYR A 51 34.02 -29.94 -30.37
CA TYR A 51 35.23 -30.34 -29.69
C TYR A 51 34.93 -31.41 -28.61
N ARG A 52 35.66 -32.53 -28.60
CA ARG A 52 35.57 -33.55 -27.54
C ARG A 52 36.70 -33.37 -26.53
N LEU A 53 36.33 -33.17 -25.26
CA LEU A 53 37.28 -33.13 -24.18
C LEU A 53 37.83 -34.55 -23.89
N PRO A 54 39.15 -34.72 -23.68
CA PRO A 54 39.72 -36.00 -23.27
C PRO A 54 39.11 -36.48 -21.96
N LYS A 55 38.74 -37.76 -21.92
CA LYS A 55 38.19 -38.36 -20.71
C LYS A 55 39.29 -38.53 -19.67
N SER A 56 39.15 -37.84 -18.54
CA SER A 56 40.05 -38.03 -17.40
C SER A 56 39.33 -37.83 -16.07
N ASN A 57 39.55 -38.79 -15.19
CA ASN A 57 39.05 -38.86 -13.82
C ASN A 57 40.15 -38.59 -12.77
N LYS A 58 41.43 -38.53 -13.20
CA LYS A 58 42.61 -38.32 -12.33
C LYS A 58 43.11 -36.88 -12.29
N ILE A 59 42.78 -36.08 -13.32
CA ILE A 59 43.19 -34.68 -13.43
C ILE A 59 41.99 -33.77 -13.65
N CYS A 60 42.12 -32.49 -13.30
CA CYS A 60 41.10 -31.50 -13.61
C CYS A 60 40.98 -31.29 -15.11
N SER A 61 39.77 -31.44 -15.62
CA SER A 61 39.40 -31.31 -17.04
C SER A 61 39.67 -29.91 -17.64
N ILE A 62 39.96 -28.91 -16.80
CA ILE A 62 40.12 -27.50 -17.20
C ILE A 62 41.55 -27.02 -16.98
N CYS A 63 42.11 -27.21 -15.78
CA CYS A 63 43.47 -26.76 -15.45
C CYS A 63 44.54 -27.85 -15.43
N GLY A 64 44.20 -29.11 -15.72
CA GLY A 64 45.15 -30.23 -15.78
C GLY A 64 45.75 -30.67 -14.45
N LYS A 65 45.42 -30.03 -13.32
CA LYS A 65 45.96 -30.38 -11.99
C LYS A 65 45.55 -31.79 -11.58
N SER A 66 46.50 -32.58 -11.09
CA SER A 66 46.25 -33.94 -10.60
C SER A 66 45.49 -33.94 -9.27
N PHE A 67 44.52 -34.84 -9.15
CA PHE A 67 43.80 -35.09 -7.90
C PHE A 67 44.51 -36.09 -6.99
N SER A 68 45.64 -36.67 -7.43
CA SER A 68 46.45 -37.58 -6.61
C SER A 68 47.22 -36.86 -5.49
N SER A 69 47.41 -35.53 -5.59
CA SER A 69 47.89 -34.71 -4.48
C SER A 69 46.73 -34.44 -3.53
N LYS A 70 46.82 -34.92 -2.28
CA LYS A 70 45.78 -34.89 -1.21
C LYS A 70 45.20 -33.50 -0.85
N SER A 71 45.50 -32.43 -1.57
CA SER A 71 45.12 -31.04 -1.26
C SER A 71 44.10 -30.41 -2.22
N ILE A 72 43.64 -31.10 -3.27
CA ILE A 72 42.73 -30.51 -4.28
C ILE A 72 41.35 -31.19 -4.26
N SER A 73 40.35 -30.51 -3.70
CA SER A 73 38.95 -30.91 -3.77
C SER A 73 38.42 -30.83 -5.21
N CYS A 74 37.70 -31.86 -5.65
CA CYS A 74 37.16 -31.95 -7.00
C CYS A 74 35.82 -32.68 -7.08
N GLN A 75 35.01 -32.29 -8.06
CA GLN A 75 33.67 -32.80 -8.32
C GLN A 75 33.52 -33.21 -9.77
N GLU A 76 32.64 -34.18 -10.03
CA GLU A 76 32.26 -34.55 -11.39
C GLU A 76 31.44 -33.42 -12.04
N ILE A 77 31.64 -33.20 -13.33
CA ILE A 77 30.84 -32.23 -14.10
C ILE A 77 29.47 -32.86 -14.37
N ASN A 78 28.43 -32.26 -13.82
CA ASN A 78 27.06 -32.79 -13.89
C ASN A 78 26.48 -32.76 -15.32
N GLN A 79 25.47 -33.59 -15.57
CA GLN A 79 24.82 -33.76 -16.88
C GLN A 79 24.35 -32.43 -17.50
N SER A 80 23.62 -31.61 -16.75
CA SER A 80 23.12 -30.31 -17.23
C SER A 80 24.25 -29.40 -17.70
N THR A 81 25.37 -29.33 -16.97
CA THR A 81 26.54 -28.54 -17.39
C THR A 81 27.20 -29.11 -18.66
N ARG A 82 27.27 -30.45 -18.81
CA ARG A 82 27.81 -31.08 -20.03
C ARG A 82 26.95 -30.77 -21.25
N VAL A 83 25.62 -30.88 -21.12
CA VAL A 83 24.66 -30.57 -22.19
C VAL A 83 24.71 -29.08 -22.54
N GLN A 84 24.75 -28.19 -21.54
CA GLN A 84 24.87 -26.75 -21.74
C GLN A 84 26.19 -26.39 -22.48
N CYS A 85 27.32 -27.00 -22.12
CA CYS A 85 28.59 -26.81 -22.82
C CYS A 85 28.54 -27.27 -24.28
N LEU A 86 27.79 -28.33 -24.56
CA LEU A 86 27.60 -28.80 -25.93
C LEU A 86 26.73 -27.82 -26.73
N LEU A 87 25.58 -27.42 -26.20
CA LEU A 87 24.61 -26.54 -26.86
C LEU A 87 25.14 -25.12 -27.09
N ASP A 88 25.72 -24.49 -26.06
CA ASP A 88 26.08 -23.07 -26.11
C ASP A 88 27.48 -22.85 -26.68
N HIS A 89 28.32 -23.88 -26.63
CA HIS A 89 29.76 -23.72 -26.86
C HIS A 89 30.39 -24.79 -27.77
N ASN A 90 29.62 -25.76 -28.29
CA ASN A 90 30.11 -26.87 -29.12
C ASN A 90 31.25 -27.64 -28.45
N ILE A 91 31.15 -27.87 -27.13
CA ILE A 91 32.12 -28.66 -26.36
C ILE A 91 31.42 -29.86 -25.74
N TYR A 92 31.76 -31.06 -26.21
CA TYR A 92 31.34 -32.31 -25.59
C TYR A 92 32.29 -32.69 -24.45
N ILE A 93 31.73 -32.81 -23.25
CA ILE A 93 32.42 -33.29 -22.06
C ILE A 93 31.95 -34.72 -21.78
N PRO A 94 32.83 -35.74 -21.81
CA PRO A 94 32.43 -37.12 -21.51
C PRO A 94 32.00 -37.34 -20.04
N ILE A 95 31.19 -38.38 -19.81
CA ILE A 95 30.83 -38.84 -18.46
C ILE A 95 32.07 -39.22 -17.67
N GLY A 96 32.14 -38.83 -16.39
CA GLY A 96 33.25 -39.09 -15.47
C GLY A 96 34.35 -38.03 -15.48
N ASN A 97 34.25 -36.99 -16.31
CA ASN A 97 35.18 -35.85 -16.27
C ASN A 97 34.96 -35.01 -15.00
N ARG A 98 36.06 -34.69 -14.32
CA ARG A 98 36.04 -33.95 -13.04
C ARG A 98 36.68 -32.57 -13.17
N CYS A 99 36.24 -31.63 -12.34
CA CYS A 99 36.82 -30.29 -12.21
C CYS A 99 37.13 -29.95 -10.74
N CYS A 100 38.12 -29.09 -10.49
CA CYS A 100 38.38 -28.56 -9.14
C CYS A 100 37.38 -27.45 -8.80
N LEU A 101 37.14 -27.21 -7.50
CA LEU A 101 36.17 -26.22 -7.03
C LEU A 101 36.39 -24.79 -7.59
N ASN A 102 37.63 -24.42 -7.92
CA ASN A 102 37.94 -23.09 -8.50
C ASN A 102 37.36 -22.86 -9.91
N HIS A 103 36.92 -23.92 -10.59
CA HIS A 103 36.36 -23.83 -11.95
C HIS A 103 34.85 -24.08 -12.00
N HIS A 104 34.24 -24.32 -10.84
CA HIS A 104 32.82 -24.58 -10.70
C HIS A 104 32.14 -23.42 -9.99
N SER A 105 30.99 -23.00 -10.52
CA SER A 105 30.10 -21.97 -9.97
C SER A 105 28.76 -22.59 -9.58
N GLU A 106 27.89 -21.86 -8.89
CA GLU A 106 26.52 -22.33 -8.60
C GLU A 106 25.73 -22.72 -9.86
N ASN A 107 26.10 -22.17 -11.04
CA ASN A 107 25.41 -22.38 -12.31
C ASN A 107 26.24 -23.20 -13.33
N GLY A 108 27.21 -24.00 -12.88
CA GLY A 108 28.07 -24.82 -13.75
C GLY A 108 29.48 -24.23 -13.95
N LEU A 109 30.10 -24.42 -15.12
CA LEU A 109 31.46 -23.94 -15.37
C LEU A 109 31.53 -22.42 -15.54
N SER A 110 32.55 -21.76 -14.97
CA SER A 110 32.72 -20.31 -15.14
C SER A 110 33.12 -19.94 -16.58
N ILE A 111 32.76 -18.73 -17.03
CA ILE A 111 33.08 -18.21 -18.39
C ILE A 111 34.58 -18.35 -18.70
N GLN A 112 35.44 -17.94 -17.76
CA GLN A 112 36.90 -18.08 -17.90
C GLN A 112 37.36 -19.54 -18.05
N SER A 113 36.63 -20.49 -17.48
CA SER A 113 36.92 -21.91 -17.61
C SER A 113 36.53 -22.43 -18.99
N ILE A 114 35.40 -21.96 -19.54
CA ILE A 114 34.94 -22.28 -20.88
C ILE A 114 35.88 -21.70 -21.94
N GLU A 115 36.34 -20.46 -21.77
CA GLU A 115 37.35 -19.85 -22.65
C GLU A 115 38.65 -20.65 -22.69
N LYS A 116 39.14 -21.11 -21.52
CA LYS A 116 40.30 -22.01 -21.45
C LYS A 116 40.10 -23.29 -22.24
N LEU A 117 38.88 -23.83 -22.23
CA LEU A 117 38.54 -25.03 -22.99
C LEU A 117 38.47 -24.78 -24.50
N LYS A 118 38.22 -23.55 -24.96
CA LYS A 118 38.14 -23.16 -26.39
C LYS A 118 39.51 -22.88 -27.02
N THR A 119 40.51 -22.52 -26.24
CA THR A 119 41.85 -22.17 -26.77
C THR A 119 42.48 -23.34 -27.54
N ASN A 120 42.80 -23.12 -28.83
CA ASN A 120 43.58 -24.01 -29.70
C ASN A 120 43.07 -25.45 -29.84
N LYS A 121 41.77 -25.63 -30.10
CA LYS A 121 41.18 -26.95 -30.32
C LYS A 121 40.34 -27.01 -31.59
N GLU A 122 40.44 -28.15 -32.25
CA GLU A 122 39.67 -28.45 -33.45
C GLU A 122 38.19 -28.66 -33.09
N ASN A 123 37.28 -27.94 -33.77
CA ASN A 123 35.83 -28.05 -33.61
C ASN A 123 35.26 -29.28 -34.34
N HIS A 124 36.00 -30.38 -34.33
CA HIS A 124 35.54 -31.66 -34.84
C HIS A 124 36.08 -32.79 -33.98
N CYS A 125 35.32 -33.87 -33.86
CA CYS A 125 35.77 -35.06 -33.18
C CYS A 125 35.18 -36.32 -33.80
N THR A 126 35.86 -37.45 -33.61
CA THR A 126 35.33 -38.77 -33.95
C THR A 126 34.78 -39.44 -32.69
N ILE A 127 33.52 -39.86 -32.74
CA ILE A 127 32.78 -40.44 -31.62
C ILE A 127 32.20 -41.80 -32.01
N LYS A 128 32.25 -42.77 -31.10
CA LYS A 128 31.69 -44.11 -31.32
C LYS A 128 30.15 -44.06 -31.28
N ARG A 129 29.49 -45.04 -31.90
CA ARG A 129 28.02 -45.13 -31.89
C ARG A 129 27.43 -45.11 -30.46
N ASP A 130 28.03 -45.86 -29.54
CA ASP A 130 27.56 -45.91 -28.14
C ASP A 130 27.67 -44.55 -27.43
N ASP A 131 28.76 -43.83 -27.65
CA ASP A 131 28.98 -42.49 -27.09
C ASP A 131 27.96 -41.47 -27.67
N LEU A 132 27.56 -41.62 -28.94
CA LEU A 132 26.53 -40.79 -29.55
C LEU A 132 25.13 -41.05 -28.95
N ILE A 133 24.78 -42.31 -28.69
CA ILE A 133 23.54 -42.67 -28.00
C ILE A 133 23.49 -42.01 -26.62
N ILE A 134 24.60 -42.02 -25.88
CA ILE A 134 24.72 -41.34 -24.59
C ILE A 134 24.47 -39.83 -24.72
N ILE A 135 25.08 -39.17 -25.70
CA ILE A 135 24.87 -37.73 -25.95
C ILE A 135 23.40 -37.42 -26.21
N LEU A 136 22.76 -38.20 -27.09
CA LEU A 136 21.35 -37.99 -27.45
C LEU A 136 20.41 -38.23 -26.27
N ASN A 137 20.68 -39.24 -25.44
CA ASN A 137 19.91 -39.49 -24.22
C ASN A 137 20.11 -38.38 -23.18
N ASP A 138 21.35 -37.95 -22.93
CA ASP A 138 21.66 -36.83 -22.02
C ASP A 138 20.91 -35.55 -22.45
N MET A 139 20.89 -35.26 -23.77
CA MET A 139 20.17 -34.13 -24.34
C MET A 139 18.65 -34.29 -24.22
N LYS A 140 18.12 -35.48 -24.52
CA LYS A 140 16.69 -35.79 -24.41
C LYS A 140 16.19 -35.59 -22.98
N GLU A 141 16.89 -36.13 -21.99
CA GLU A 141 16.52 -36.00 -20.57
C GLU A 141 16.56 -34.55 -20.11
N GLU A 142 17.58 -33.78 -20.49
CA GLU A 142 17.69 -32.35 -20.16
C GLU A 142 16.56 -31.54 -20.81
N LEU A 143 16.23 -31.82 -22.07
CA LEU A 143 15.13 -31.19 -22.78
C LEU A 143 13.77 -31.54 -22.17
N GLN A 144 13.51 -32.82 -21.88
CA GLN A 144 12.28 -33.25 -21.22
C GLN A 144 12.10 -32.60 -19.84
N THR A 145 13.18 -32.45 -19.09
CA THR A 145 13.17 -31.77 -17.78
C THR A 145 12.86 -30.29 -17.93
N LYS A 146 13.44 -29.61 -18.92
CA LYS A 146 13.15 -28.19 -19.22
C LYS A 146 11.72 -28.00 -19.75
N ASP A 147 11.24 -28.90 -20.61
CA ASP A 147 9.89 -28.85 -21.17
C ASP A 147 8.81 -29.04 -20.09
N SER A 148 9.02 -30.00 -19.18
CA SER A 148 8.14 -30.21 -18.02
C SER A 148 8.06 -28.96 -17.13
N LYS A 149 9.20 -28.28 -16.89
CA LYS A 149 9.22 -27.00 -16.14
C LYS A 149 8.52 -25.87 -16.90
N ILE A 150 8.66 -25.82 -18.23
CA ILE A 150 7.99 -24.82 -19.06
C ILE A 150 6.48 -25.01 -19.00
N ASP A 151 5.99 -26.26 -19.07
CA ASP A 151 4.57 -26.56 -18.96
C ASP A 151 4.01 -26.24 -17.57
N GLU A 152 4.77 -26.52 -16.50
CA GLU A 152 4.41 -26.11 -15.15
C GLU A 152 4.30 -24.58 -15.03
N LEU A 153 5.28 -23.83 -15.57
CA LEU A 153 5.27 -22.36 -15.59
C LEU A 153 4.17 -21.77 -16.49
N LYS A 154 3.74 -22.47 -17.54
CA LYS A 154 2.59 -22.06 -18.37
C LYS A 154 1.28 -22.25 -17.63
N GLN A 155 1.14 -23.34 -16.87
CA GLN A 155 -0.06 -23.60 -16.07
C GLN A 155 -0.14 -22.69 -14.85
N ASN A 156 0.99 -22.44 -14.19
CA ASN A 156 1.10 -21.59 -13.01
C ASN A 156 2.23 -20.56 -13.20
N PRO A 157 1.96 -19.47 -13.94
CA PRO A 157 2.98 -18.45 -14.15
C PRO A 157 3.32 -17.75 -12.83
N PRO A 158 4.61 -17.41 -12.61
CA PRO A 158 4.99 -16.61 -11.45
C PRO A 158 4.25 -15.27 -11.48
N LEU A 159 4.00 -14.71 -10.29
CA LEU A 159 3.47 -13.37 -10.20
C LEU A 159 4.43 -12.39 -10.88
N ASN A 160 3.92 -11.71 -11.90
CA ASN A 160 4.63 -10.66 -12.61
C ASN A 160 3.84 -9.36 -12.49
N PHE A 161 4.52 -8.31 -12.07
CA PHE A 161 3.94 -6.98 -11.88
C PHE A 161 4.43 -5.98 -12.92
N ASP A 162 5.29 -6.38 -13.84
CA ASP A 162 5.75 -5.55 -14.95
C ASP A 162 4.68 -5.41 -16.04
N ASP A 163 4.69 -4.28 -16.74
CA ASP A 163 3.65 -3.88 -17.71
C ASP A 163 3.58 -4.78 -18.96
N ASN A 164 4.51 -5.74 -19.08
CA ASN A 164 4.65 -6.65 -20.21
C ASN A 164 3.95 -8.02 -19.99
N GLY A 165 3.21 -8.21 -18.89
CA GLY A 165 2.57 -9.49 -18.52
C GLY A 165 1.04 -9.53 -18.68
N ILE A 166 0.45 -10.67 -18.27
CA ILE A 166 -1.02 -10.83 -18.14
C ILE A 166 -1.52 -9.78 -17.13
N LYS A 167 -2.37 -8.86 -17.58
CA LYS A 167 -2.93 -7.81 -16.72
C LYS A 167 -3.78 -8.42 -15.61
N MET A 168 -3.22 -8.45 -14.41
CA MET A 168 -3.98 -8.75 -13.19
C MET A 168 -5.06 -7.68 -12.99
N SER A 169 -6.25 -8.09 -12.53
CA SER A 169 -7.31 -7.13 -12.22
C SER A 169 -6.87 -6.15 -11.11
N ASP A 170 -7.33 -4.91 -11.17
CA ASP A 170 -7.00 -3.91 -10.14
C ASP A 170 -7.45 -4.34 -8.74
N THR A 171 -8.55 -5.08 -8.64
CA THR A 171 -9.03 -5.66 -7.39
C THR A 171 -8.01 -6.65 -6.81
N SER A 172 -7.51 -7.58 -7.62
CA SER A 172 -6.49 -8.54 -7.21
C SER A 172 -5.16 -7.83 -6.88
N PHE A 173 -4.79 -6.84 -7.68
CA PHE A 173 -3.58 -6.04 -7.46
C PHE A 173 -3.62 -5.31 -6.11
N LYS A 174 -4.74 -4.65 -5.81
CA LYS A 174 -4.96 -3.95 -4.54
C LYS A 174 -5.09 -4.91 -3.37
N ALA A 175 -5.64 -6.11 -3.58
CA ALA A 175 -5.69 -7.13 -2.53
C ALA A 175 -4.27 -7.58 -2.12
N LEU A 176 -3.38 -7.82 -3.10
CA LEU A 176 -2.02 -8.27 -2.87
C LEU A 176 -1.10 -7.17 -2.31
N THR A 177 -1.11 -5.98 -2.92
CA THR A 177 -0.13 -4.92 -2.63
C THR A 177 -0.67 -3.86 -1.66
N GLY A 178 -2.00 -3.70 -1.59
CA GLY A 178 -2.66 -2.58 -0.91
C GLY A 178 -2.76 -1.30 -1.75
N LEU A 179 -2.16 -1.27 -2.94
CA LEU A 179 -2.16 -0.13 -3.87
C LEU A 179 -2.85 -0.52 -5.17
N ASN A 180 -3.37 0.43 -5.93
CA ASN A 180 -3.69 0.18 -7.35
C ASN A 180 -2.44 0.39 -8.23
N GLN A 181 -2.57 0.16 -9.55
CA GLN A 181 -1.45 0.27 -10.47
C GLN A 181 -0.87 1.69 -10.53
N ASP A 182 -1.72 2.70 -10.60
CA ASP A 182 -1.30 4.11 -10.65
C ASP A 182 -0.56 4.53 -9.37
N GLN A 183 -1.02 4.08 -8.21
CA GLN A 183 -0.36 4.32 -6.93
C GLN A 183 0.99 3.60 -6.86
N LEU A 184 1.12 2.41 -7.43
CA LEU A 184 2.43 1.75 -7.52
C LEU A 184 3.36 2.50 -8.50
N ASN A 185 2.83 2.98 -9.63
CA ASN A 185 3.59 3.80 -10.59
C ASN A 185 4.12 5.07 -9.92
N ASP A 186 3.25 5.77 -9.20
CA ASP A 186 3.62 6.95 -8.39
C ASP A 186 4.71 6.60 -7.39
N LEU A 187 4.54 5.54 -6.59
CA LEU A 187 5.56 5.08 -5.63
C LEU A 187 6.90 4.79 -6.31
N CYS A 188 6.88 4.06 -7.43
CA CYS A 188 8.09 3.70 -8.17
C CYS A 188 8.78 4.94 -8.79
N SER A 189 8.01 5.95 -9.21
CA SER A 189 8.55 7.19 -9.78
C SER A 189 9.43 7.98 -8.79
N HIS A 190 9.24 7.78 -7.48
CA HIS A 190 10.06 8.42 -6.46
C HIS A 190 11.44 7.78 -6.30
N ILE A 191 11.63 6.56 -6.79
CA ILE A 191 12.85 5.76 -6.59
C ILE A 191 13.78 5.94 -7.79
N SER A 192 15.04 6.29 -7.53
CA SER A 192 16.04 6.41 -8.58
C SER A 192 16.23 5.10 -9.34
N ALA A 193 16.32 5.17 -10.67
CA ALA A 193 16.59 4.01 -11.53
C ALA A 193 17.92 3.30 -11.17
N SER A 194 18.88 4.02 -10.57
CA SER A 194 20.15 3.44 -10.12
C SER A 194 20.06 2.70 -8.77
N ALA A 195 18.96 2.88 -8.02
CA ALA A 195 18.80 2.31 -6.68
C ALA A 195 18.49 0.81 -6.71
N LEU A 196 17.75 0.36 -7.72
CA LEU A 196 17.33 -1.03 -7.89
C LEU A 196 17.77 -1.50 -9.28
N ARG A 197 18.61 -2.54 -9.31
CA ARG A 197 19.09 -3.11 -10.58
C ARG A 197 18.01 -3.97 -11.21
N HIS A 198 17.77 -3.74 -12.50
CA HIS A 198 17.07 -4.70 -13.33
C HIS A 198 17.95 -5.95 -13.52
N THR A 199 17.35 -7.13 -13.42
CA THR A 199 18.00 -8.42 -13.65
C THR A 199 17.01 -9.33 -14.37
N ASP A 200 17.49 -10.43 -14.95
CA ASP A 200 16.64 -11.39 -15.67
C ASP A 200 15.55 -12.02 -14.79
N ILE A 201 15.74 -11.99 -13.45
CA ILE A 201 14.84 -12.58 -12.46
C ILE A 201 13.87 -11.55 -11.88
N ARG A 202 14.21 -10.26 -11.91
CA ARG A 202 13.41 -9.20 -11.27
C ARG A 202 13.66 -7.82 -11.85
N SER A 203 12.57 -7.07 -11.96
CA SER A 203 12.58 -5.63 -12.17
C SER A 203 12.61 -4.84 -10.85
N PRO A 204 12.91 -3.53 -10.90
CA PRO A 204 12.71 -2.62 -9.77
C PRO A 204 11.28 -2.63 -9.23
N ARG A 205 10.29 -2.66 -10.14
CA ARG A 205 8.86 -2.67 -9.81
C ARG A 205 8.49 -3.94 -9.04
N THR A 206 8.84 -5.12 -9.58
CA THR A 206 8.63 -6.41 -8.92
C THR A 206 9.33 -6.48 -7.56
N THR A 207 10.52 -5.89 -7.43
CA THR A 207 11.25 -5.80 -6.16
C THR A 207 10.45 -5.04 -5.08
N ILE A 208 9.90 -3.88 -5.41
CA ILE A 208 9.05 -3.09 -4.49
C ILE A 208 7.76 -3.83 -4.19
N THR A 209 7.14 -4.43 -5.20
CA THR A 209 5.89 -5.18 -5.03
C THR A 209 6.05 -6.38 -4.11
N CYS A 210 7.16 -7.14 -4.20
CA CYS A 210 7.47 -8.20 -3.25
C CYS A 210 7.42 -7.71 -1.81
N LEU A 211 8.05 -6.56 -1.53
CA LEU A 211 8.05 -5.94 -0.21
C LEU A 211 6.63 -5.58 0.24
N LEU A 212 5.86 -4.92 -0.61
CA LEU A 212 4.48 -4.52 -0.32
C LEU A 212 3.58 -5.73 -0.02
N ILE A 213 3.71 -6.82 -0.78
CA ILE A 213 2.93 -8.06 -0.54
C ILE A 213 3.27 -8.66 0.82
N LYS A 214 4.55 -8.71 1.20
CA LYS A 214 4.93 -9.19 2.54
C LYS A 214 4.32 -8.32 3.64
N LEU A 215 4.39 -7.00 3.49
CA LEU A 215 3.86 -6.08 4.49
C LEU A 215 2.34 -6.20 4.58
N ARG A 216 1.66 -6.22 3.43
CA ARG A 216 0.21 -6.31 3.31
C ARG A 216 -0.34 -7.64 3.86
N LEU A 217 0.19 -8.78 3.40
CA LEU A 217 -0.34 -10.11 3.71
C LEU A 217 0.35 -10.79 4.89
N GLY A 218 1.53 -10.33 5.30
CA GLY A 218 2.32 -10.94 6.36
C GLY A 218 2.74 -12.37 6.03
N VAL A 219 3.16 -12.61 4.78
CA VAL A 219 3.58 -13.92 4.26
C VAL A 219 5.06 -14.20 4.52
N SER A 220 5.41 -15.49 4.57
CA SER A 220 6.79 -15.95 4.76
C SER A 220 7.65 -15.73 3.51
N HIS A 221 8.98 -15.69 3.65
CA HIS A 221 9.86 -15.65 2.47
C HIS A 221 9.72 -16.91 1.61
N GLN A 222 9.44 -18.07 2.21
CA GLN A 222 9.21 -19.32 1.47
C GLN A 222 8.01 -19.19 0.53
N THR A 223 6.90 -18.65 1.04
CA THR A 223 5.69 -18.42 0.24
C THR A 223 5.97 -17.46 -0.91
N LEU A 224 6.72 -16.38 -0.66
CA LEU A 224 7.10 -15.44 -1.71
C LEU A 224 8.03 -16.07 -2.75
N CYS A 225 8.93 -16.97 -2.33
CA CYS A 225 9.79 -17.70 -3.26
C CYS A 225 8.96 -18.54 -4.23
N THR A 226 7.92 -19.22 -3.73
CA THR A 226 6.96 -19.95 -4.56
C THR A 226 6.18 -19.02 -5.49
N LEU A 227 5.62 -17.91 -4.96
CA LEU A 227 4.78 -17.00 -5.75
C LEU A 227 5.52 -16.30 -6.90
N PHE A 228 6.81 -16.03 -6.71
CA PHE A 228 7.65 -15.33 -7.70
C PHE A 228 8.63 -16.27 -8.41
N SER A 229 8.52 -17.58 -8.22
CA SER A 229 9.44 -18.60 -8.75
C SER A 229 10.93 -18.27 -8.50
N ILE A 230 11.24 -17.82 -7.28
CA ILE A 230 12.61 -17.52 -6.84
C ILE A 230 13.15 -18.72 -6.07
N GLU A 231 14.24 -19.29 -6.56
CA GLU A 231 14.76 -20.58 -6.06
C GLU A 231 15.36 -20.53 -4.65
N ASP A 232 15.88 -19.38 -4.20
CA ASP A 232 16.59 -19.25 -2.92
C ASP A 232 16.00 -18.14 -2.03
N VAL A 233 15.63 -18.53 -0.80
CA VAL A 233 15.15 -17.64 0.28
C VAL A 233 16.17 -16.53 0.61
N ARG A 234 17.47 -16.78 0.46
CA ARG A 234 18.52 -15.76 0.65
C ARG A 234 18.48 -14.71 -0.44
N LYS A 235 18.24 -15.11 -1.70
CA LYS A 235 17.99 -14.17 -2.80
C LYS A 235 16.76 -13.33 -2.47
N MET A 236 15.68 -13.96 -2.00
CA MET A 236 14.49 -13.24 -1.54
C MET A 236 14.82 -12.24 -0.43
N SER A 237 15.55 -12.60 0.62
CA SER A 237 15.92 -11.64 1.67
C SER A 237 16.68 -10.42 1.12
N ARG A 238 17.60 -10.63 0.17
CA ARG A 238 18.33 -9.52 -0.48
C ARG A 238 17.41 -8.61 -1.30
N ILE A 239 16.38 -9.17 -1.94
CA ILE A 239 15.35 -8.39 -2.64
C ILE A 239 14.67 -7.43 -1.67
N PHE A 240 14.25 -7.95 -0.53
CA PHE A 240 13.61 -7.17 0.54
C PHE A 240 14.51 -6.07 1.08
N ASP A 241 15.77 -6.39 1.35
CA ASP A 241 16.75 -5.42 1.86
C ASP A 241 17.00 -4.30 0.85
N SER A 242 17.10 -4.64 -0.44
CA SER A 242 17.25 -3.64 -1.51
C SER A 242 16.02 -2.75 -1.65
N ALA A 243 14.80 -3.32 -1.60
CA ALA A 243 13.56 -2.57 -1.66
C ALA A 243 13.40 -1.62 -0.45
N SER A 244 13.67 -2.14 0.74
CA SER A 244 13.62 -1.40 2.01
C SER A 244 14.55 -0.20 1.98
N SER A 245 15.81 -0.44 1.62
CA SER A 245 16.84 0.60 1.56
C SER A 245 16.50 1.67 0.52
N ALA A 246 15.95 1.27 -0.63
CA ALA A 246 15.51 2.22 -1.66
C ALA A 246 14.36 3.11 -1.17
N LEU A 247 13.33 2.54 -0.54
CA LEU A 247 12.21 3.32 -0.01
C LEU A 247 12.65 4.26 1.11
N ILE A 248 13.48 3.79 2.05
CA ILE A 248 13.99 4.62 3.14
C ILE A 248 14.83 5.79 2.63
N LYS A 249 15.60 5.58 1.56
CA LYS A 249 16.47 6.62 1.00
C LYS A 249 15.71 7.64 0.14
N TYR A 250 14.77 7.19 -0.69
CA TYR A 250 14.19 8.05 -1.75
C TYR A 250 12.72 8.41 -1.52
N PHE A 251 11.97 7.59 -0.79
CA PHE A 251 10.55 7.80 -0.56
C PHE A 251 10.29 8.43 0.82
N VAL A 252 10.79 7.81 1.90
CA VAL A 252 10.48 8.25 3.27
C VAL A 252 10.79 9.73 3.54
N PRO A 253 11.96 10.30 3.16
CA PRO A 253 12.26 11.71 3.43
C PRO A 253 11.34 12.71 2.72
N LYS A 254 10.58 12.26 1.72
CA LYS A 254 9.62 13.10 0.98
C LYS A 254 8.19 12.99 1.52
N HIS A 255 7.91 12.01 2.38
CA HIS A 255 6.54 11.67 2.80
C HIS A 255 6.39 11.43 4.31
N LEU A 256 7.47 11.49 5.10
CA LEU A 256 7.46 11.28 6.55
C LEU A 256 8.68 11.94 7.23
N GLY A 257 8.50 12.45 8.45
CA GLY A 257 9.51 13.13 9.27
C GLY A 257 9.29 14.66 9.28
N PHE A 258 9.76 15.39 10.29
CA PHE A 258 9.45 16.83 10.35
C PHE A 258 10.07 17.66 9.20
N ASP A 259 11.10 17.14 8.53
CA ASP A 259 11.75 17.80 7.39
C ASP A 259 10.89 17.79 6.11
N HIS A 260 9.97 16.84 5.96
CA HIS A 260 9.23 16.69 4.69
C HIS A 260 8.03 17.65 4.58
N ILE A 261 7.52 18.15 5.71
CA ILE A 261 6.31 18.97 5.75
C ILE A 261 6.47 20.19 6.65
N ASN A 262 6.14 21.35 6.09
CA ASN A 262 6.25 22.60 6.81
C ASN A 262 5.17 22.75 7.88
N ARG A 263 5.51 23.48 8.95
CA ARG A 263 4.57 23.80 10.04
C ARG A 263 3.30 24.49 9.57
N SER A 264 3.43 25.49 8.69
CA SER A 264 2.29 26.21 8.12
C SER A 264 1.38 25.29 7.30
N GLU A 265 1.96 24.32 6.59
CA GLU A 265 1.20 23.36 5.79
C GLU A 265 0.35 22.43 6.66
N VAL A 266 0.91 21.90 7.76
CA VAL A 266 0.15 21.09 8.73
C VAL A 266 -0.98 21.90 9.36
N ILE A 267 -0.72 23.17 9.71
CA ILE A 267 -1.73 24.05 10.29
C ILE A 267 -2.87 24.32 9.32
N ASN A 268 -2.55 24.58 8.04
CA ASN A 268 -3.54 24.97 7.05
C ASN A 268 -4.32 23.79 6.46
N HIS A 269 -3.66 22.63 6.26
CA HIS A 269 -4.25 21.51 5.51
C HIS A 269 -4.55 20.27 6.36
N HIS A 270 -3.87 20.11 7.50
CA HIS A 270 -3.97 18.92 8.34
C HIS A 270 -4.51 19.19 9.75
N THR A 271 -4.86 20.45 10.04
CA THR A 271 -5.51 20.82 11.30
C THR A 271 -7.01 21.00 11.10
N ARG A 272 -7.82 20.17 11.75
CA ARG A 272 -9.28 20.26 11.67
C ARG A 272 -9.77 21.50 12.43
N PRO A 273 -10.64 22.34 11.84
CA PRO A 273 -11.27 23.46 12.55
C PRO A 273 -11.98 23.01 13.84
N HIS A 274 -12.60 21.82 13.81
CA HIS A 274 -13.22 21.22 14.98
C HIS A 274 -12.26 21.03 16.17
N ALA A 275 -10.99 20.68 15.91
CA ALA A 275 -10.01 20.49 16.98
C ALA A 275 -9.70 21.83 17.67
N LYS A 276 -9.54 22.92 16.91
CA LYS A 276 -9.32 24.28 17.45
C LYS A 276 -10.49 24.73 18.33
N ILE A 277 -11.71 24.59 17.83
CA ILE A 277 -12.95 24.92 18.56
C ILE A 277 -13.04 24.14 19.88
N LEU A 278 -12.76 22.84 19.86
CA LEU A 278 -12.84 22.01 21.07
C LEU A 278 -11.76 22.35 22.10
N LEU A 279 -10.59 22.83 21.67
CA LEU A 279 -9.52 23.26 22.56
C LEU A 279 -9.73 24.68 23.11
N GLY A 280 -10.65 25.45 22.52
CA GLY A 280 -10.91 26.84 22.89
C GLY A 280 -9.73 27.76 22.58
N ASP A 281 -9.01 27.49 21.49
CA ASP A 281 -7.87 28.29 21.05
C ASP A 281 -8.09 28.76 19.61
N ASP A 282 -8.42 30.05 19.48
CA ASP A 282 -8.75 30.69 18.21
C ASP A 282 -7.52 31.14 17.42
N ASP A 283 -6.30 30.99 17.98
CA ASP A 283 -5.07 31.33 17.28
C ASP A 283 -4.88 30.42 16.06
N PRO A 284 -4.95 30.97 14.83
CA PRO A 284 -4.84 30.15 13.63
C PRO A 284 -3.44 29.57 13.46
N ASN A 285 -2.42 30.13 14.12
CA ASN A 285 -1.01 29.81 13.94
C ASN A 285 -0.50 28.71 14.88
N LYS A 286 -1.34 28.07 15.68
CA LYS A 286 -0.94 26.97 16.56
C LYS A 286 -1.08 25.61 15.89
N ALA A 287 -0.03 24.81 16.00
CA ALA A 287 -0.03 23.42 15.58
C ALA A 287 -0.71 22.55 16.66
N ILE A 288 -1.38 21.48 16.21
CA ILE A 288 -1.99 20.47 17.07
C ILE A 288 -1.41 19.12 16.68
N LEU A 289 -0.55 18.57 17.54
CA LEU A 289 0.03 17.25 17.37
C LEU A 289 -0.59 16.26 18.35
N ILE A 290 -0.84 15.03 17.89
CA ILE A 290 -1.34 13.93 18.71
C ILE A 290 -0.28 12.84 18.72
N LEU A 291 0.14 12.45 19.92
CA LEU A 291 1.17 11.43 20.15
C LEU A 291 0.53 10.16 20.71
N ASP A 292 0.89 9.01 20.14
CA ASP A 292 0.42 7.72 20.63
C ASP A 292 1.42 6.60 20.34
N GLY A 293 1.73 5.81 21.38
CA GLY A 293 2.57 4.63 21.26
C GLY A 293 1.75 3.45 20.74
N THR A 294 2.23 2.78 19.70
CA THR A 294 1.65 1.50 19.24
C THR A 294 2.57 0.34 19.56
N TYR A 295 2.06 -0.89 19.38
CA TYR A 295 2.79 -2.11 19.72
C TYR A 295 2.92 -3.01 18.50
N CYS A 296 4.14 -3.49 18.26
CA CYS A 296 4.44 -4.57 17.31
C CYS A 296 4.89 -5.79 18.09
N TYR A 297 4.11 -6.87 18.05
CA TYR A 297 4.46 -8.11 18.74
C TYR A 297 5.60 -8.82 18.02
N ILE A 298 6.56 -9.34 18.80
CA ILE A 298 7.71 -10.07 18.28
C ILE A 298 7.76 -11.47 18.92
N GLN A 299 8.49 -12.39 18.29
CA GLN A 299 8.71 -13.72 18.86
C GLN A 299 9.53 -13.62 20.17
N LYS A 300 9.50 -14.69 20.96
CA LYS A 300 10.36 -14.79 22.14
C LYS A 300 11.81 -14.95 21.71
N SER A 301 12.72 -14.14 22.25
CA SER A 301 14.16 -14.26 21.99
C SER A 301 14.79 -15.35 22.85
N GLY A 302 15.75 -16.08 22.30
CA GLY A 302 16.64 -16.97 23.08
C GLY A 302 17.71 -16.19 23.87
N ASN A 303 17.93 -14.92 23.52
CA ASN A 303 18.79 -14.02 24.30
C ASN A 303 17.99 -13.44 25.46
N ASN A 304 18.33 -13.86 26.69
CA ASN A 304 17.65 -13.45 27.92
C ASN A 304 17.66 -11.93 28.14
N LEU A 305 18.72 -11.21 27.74
CA LEU A 305 18.78 -9.76 27.85
C LEU A 305 17.75 -9.12 26.92
N LEU A 306 17.74 -9.51 25.64
CA LEU A 306 16.78 -8.99 24.67
C LEU A 306 15.34 -9.35 25.06
N GLN A 307 15.12 -10.58 25.55
CA GLN A 307 13.80 -11.01 26.02
C GLN A 307 13.30 -10.12 27.16
N ARG A 308 14.12 -9.85 28.18
CA ARG A 308 13.73 -8.96 29.29
C ARG A 308 13.43 -7.54 28.81
N ARG A 309 14.22 -7.03 27.87
CA ARG A 309 14.09 -5.66 27.35
C ARG A 309 12.87 -5.46 26.43
N THR A 310 12.38 -6.52 25.81
CA THR A 310 11.22 -6.49 24.90
C THR A 310 9.94 -7.00 25.55
N TYR A 311 10.00 -7.60 26.74
CA TYR A 311 8.81 -8.14 27.40
C TYR A 311 7.98 -7.04 28.07
N SER A 312 6.76 -6.83 27.57
CA SER A 312 5.81 -5.92 28.20
C SER A 312 5.03 -6.64 29.30
N LEU A 313 5.17 -6.19 30.55
CA LEU A 313 4.37 -6.69 31.68
C LEU A 313 2.88 -6.43 31.49
N HIS A 314 2.52 -5.29 30.88
CA HIS A 314 1.12 -4.90 30.65
C HIS A 314 0.44 -5.80 29.60
N LYS A 315 1.16 -6.21 28.55
CA LYS A 315 0.61 -7.07 27.48
C LYS A 315 0.93 -8.56 27.67
N GLY A 316 1.79 -8.90 28.63
CA GLY A 316 2.23 -10.27 28.91
C GLY A 316 3.00 -10.94 27.77
N LYS A 317 3.59 -10.16 26.83
CA LYS A 317 4.25 -10.67 25.62
C LYS A 317 5.42 -9.78 25.19
N PRO A 318 6.42 -10.34 24.47
CA PRO A 318 7.45 -9.56 23.79
C PRO A 318 6.88 -8.64 22.72
N LEU A 319 7.26 -7.36 22.75
CA LEU A 319 6.88 -6.36 21.77
C LEU A 319 7.93 -5.25 21.67
N VAL A 320 7.84 -4.46 20.60
CA VAL A 320 8.52 -3.17 20.46
C VAL A 320 7.50 -2.08 20.16
N LYS A 321 7.87 -0.83 20.39
CA LYS A 321 6.96 0.32 20.39
C LYS A 321 7.37 1.41 19.39
N PRO A 322 6.69 1.55 18.25
CA PRO A 322 6.75 2.78 17.47
C PRO A 322 5.92 3.89 18.13
N MET A 323 6.42 5.12 18.13
CA MET A 323 5.69 6.32 18.56
C MET A 323 5.14 7.06 17.34
N MET A 324 3.83 7.21 17.26
CA MET A 324 3.16 7.94 16.19
C MET A 324 2.97 9.40 16.55
N ILE A 325 3.23 10.26 15.58
CA ILE A 325 2.96 11.69 15.66
C ILE A 325 2.06 12.04 14.49
N VAL A 326 0.82 12.41 14.80
CA VAL A 326 -0.20 12.70 13.78
C VAL A 326 -0.80 14.08 13.99
N ALA A 327 -1.23 14.68 12.88
CA ALA A 327 -2.05 15.88 12.91
C ALA A 327 -3.49 15.54 13.32
N SER A 328 -4.27 16.55 13.68
CA SER A 328 -5.67 16.38 14.11
C SER A 328 -6.62 15.84 13.03
N ASP A 329 -6.18 15.72 11.77
CA ASP A 329 -6.93 15.06 10.72
C ASP A 329 -6.58 13.58 10.48
N GLY A 330 -5.54 13.07 11.15
CA GLY A 330 -5.01 11.73 11.00
C GLY A 330 -3.80 11.63 10.06
N TYR A 331 -3.35 12.74 9.48
CA TYR A 331 -2.11 12.78 8.71
C TYR A 331 -0.91 12.42 9.59
N ILE A 332 -0.10 11.45 9.15
CA ILE A 332 1.06 11.00 9.89
C ILE A 332 2.23 11.93 9.54
N ILE A 333 2.70 12.69 10.53
CA ILE A 333 3.84 13.59 10.37
C ILE A 333 5.13 12.80 10.56
N SER A 334 5.22 12.01 11.62
CA SER A 334 6.35 11.10 11.84
C SER A 334 5.95 9.83 12.60
N ALA A 335 6.79 8.80 12.45
CA ALA A 335 6.75 7.55 13.20
C ALA A 335 8.16 7.24 13.71
N ILE A 336 8.39 7.45 15.01
CA ILE A 336 9.71 7.38 15.63
C ILE A 336 9.89 6.03 16.34
N GLY A 337 11.10 5.48 16.25
CA GLY A 337 11.49 4.24 16.92
C GLY A 337 11.81 3.12 15.92
N PRO A 338 11.62 1.84 16.30
CA PRO A 338 10.89 1.37 17.47
C PRO A 338 11.70 1.43 18.77
N PHE A 339 10.99 1.56 19.89
CA PHE A 339 11.53 1.55 21.24
C PHE A 339 11.29 0.20 21.92
N LEU A 340 12.06 -0.06 22.96
CA LEU A 340 11.89 -1.26 23.79
C LEU A 340 10.61 -1.16 24.64
N ALA A 341 10.24 -2.26 25.29
CA ALA A 341 8.99 -2.37 26.04
C ALA A 341 9.21 -2.69 27.53
N ASP A 342 10.45 -2.55 28.01
CA ASP A 342 10.80 -2.71 29.41
C ASP A 342 10.27 -1.54 30.26
N ARG A 343 10.48 -1.65 31.58
CA ARG A 343 9.96 -0.68 32.56
C ARG A 343 10.49 0.74 32.34
N THR A 344 11.60 0.92 31.64
CA THR A 344 12.21 2.22 31.39
C THR A 344 11.76 2.83 30.07
N HIS A 345 10.94 2.16 29.26
CA HIS A 345 10.43 2.68 27.98
C HIS A 345 8.90 2.63 27.95
N ASN A 346 8.28 3.28 28.94
CA ASN A 346 6.86 3.62 28.86
C ASN A 346 6.65 4.81 27.90
N ASP A 347 5.40 5.14 27.59
CA ASP A 347 5.11 6.11 26.53
C ASP A 347 5.53 7.54 26.92
N ALA A 348 5.49 7.86 28.22
CA ALA A 348 6.03 9.10 28.77
C ALA A 348 7.56 9.20 28.59
N GLU A 349 8.31 8.17 28.98
CA GLU A 349 9.78 8.18 28.89
C GLU A 349 10.28 8.17 27.45
N ILE A 350 9.57 7.45 26.56
CA ILE A 350 9.83 7.51 25.12
C ILE A 350 9.63 8.95 24.60
N THR A 351 8.57 9.63 25.03
CA THR A 351 8.30 11.01 24.64
C THR A 351 9.36 11.97 25.15
N LYS A 352 9.81 11.82 26.40
CA LYS A 352 10.96 12.58 26.93
C LYS A 352 12.19 12.38 26.06
N ASN A 353 12.53 11.13 25.76
CA ASN A 353 13.68 10.81 24.90
C ASN A 353 13.58 11.49 23.52
N ILE A 354 12.39 11.47 22.90
CA ILE A 354 12.14 12.12 21.61
C ILE A 354 12.36 13.63 21.68
N ILE A 355 11.81 14.29 22.71
CA ILE A 355 11.87 15.75 22.86
C ILE A 355 13.28 16.21 23.25
N TYR A 356 13.93 15.55 24.22
CA TYR A 356 15.26 15.94 24.68
C TYR A 356 16.37 15.64 23.67
N ASN A 357 16.32 14.49 22.97
CA ASN A 357 17.34 14.15 21.97
C ASN A 357 17.10 14.86 20.63
N ASN A 358 15.85 15.23 20.35
CA ASN A 358 15.41 15.97 19.16
C ASN A 358 15.99 15.43 17.83
N LYS A 359 16.17 14.11 17.69
CA LYS A 359 16.83 13.49 16.52
C LYS A 359 16.13 13.76 15.19
N GLU A 360 14.83 14.00 15.20
CA GLU A 360 14.02 14.32 14.01
C GLU A 360 13.53 15.78 13.99
N GLY A 361 14.10 16.68 14.81
CA GLY A 361 13.78 18.11 14.75
C GLY A 361 12.38 18.51 15.23
N ILE A 362 11.72 17.68 16.05
CA ILE A 362 10.39 18.00 16.59
C ILE A 362 10.36 19.32 17.38
N THR A 363 11.39 19.61 18.18
CA THR A 363 11.42 20.84 18.98
C THR A 363 11.79 22.06 18.15
N ASP A 364 12.46 21.86 17.02
CA ASP A 364 12.75 22.93 16.05
C ASP A 364 11.51 23.27 15.22
N TRP A 365 10.66 22.26 14.99
CA TRP A 365 9.43 22.39 14.24
C TRP A 365 8.29 22.98 15.08
N LEU A 366 8.17 22.60 16.35
CA LEU A 366 7.14 23.13 17.27
C LEU A 366 7.50 24.52 17.77
N ARG A 367 6.47 25.32 18.12
CA ARG A 367 6.61 26.62 18.77
C ARG A 367 5.99 26.58 20.18
N SER A 368 6.41 27.52 21.02
CA SER A 368 5.75 27.77 22.30
C SER A 368 4.25 27.96 22.08
N GLU A 369 3.45 27.45 23.02
CA GLU A 369 1.98 27.44 23.02
C GLU A 369 1.31 26.46 22.03
N ASP A 370 2.07 25.69 21.24
CA ASP A 370 1.52 24.61 20.42
C ASP A 370 0.91 23.50 21.27
N HIS A 371 -0.13 22.83 20.74
CA HIS A 371 -0.87 21.81 21.48
C HIS A 371 -0.32 20.41 21.24
N ILE A 372 -0.03 19.70 22.32
CA ILE A 372 0.33 18.28 22.31
C ILE A 372 -0.78 17.50 23.01
N ILE A 373 -1.45 16.64 22.25
CA ILE A 373 -2.56 15.82 22.73
C ILE A 373 -2.06 14.40 22.96
N VAL A 374 -2.25 13.90 24.17
CA VAL A 374 -1.76 12.59 24.60
C VAL A 374 -2.81 11.83 25.39
N ASP A 375 -2.61 10.53 25.54
CA ASP A 375 -3.41 9.71 26.44
C ASP A 375 -2.95 9.87 27.91
N ARG A 376 -3.60 9.15 28.82
CA ARG A 376 -3.29 9.22 30.26
C ARG A 376 -1.95 8.57 30.63
N GLY A 377 -1.39 7.70 29.78
CA GLY A 377 -0.09 7.05 29.97
C GLY A 377 1.11 8.00 29.85
N PHE A 378 0.91 9.21 29.31
CA PHE A 378 1.94 10.25 29.17
C PHE A 378 2.03 11.19 30.39
N ARG A 379 1.27 10.92 31.46
CA ARG A 379 1.21 11.79 32.65
C ARG A 379 2.58 12.23 33.17
N ASP A 380 3.55 11.32 33.16
CA ASP A 380 4.86 11.54 33.77
C ASP A 380 5.79 12.42 32.92
N CYS A 381 5.40 12.77 31.67
CA CYS A 381 6.13 13.70 30.82
C CYS A 381 5.40 15.03 30.58
N VAL A 382 4.23 15.25 31.19
CA VAL A 382 3.44 16.48 31.02
C VAL A 382 4.27 17.71 31.42
N LYS A 383 4.88 17.68 32.59
CA LYS A 383 5.72 18.80 33.09
C LYS A 383 6.92 19.07 32.19
N ASP A 384 7.55 18.02 31.65
CA ASP A 384 8.66 18.17 30.73
C ASP A 384 8.22 18.92 29.47
N LEU A 385 7.11 18.50 28.86
CA LEU A 385 6.56 19.17 27.67
C LEU A 385 6.12 20.62 27.95
N GLU A 386 5.53 20.88 29.11
CA GLU A 386 5.17 22.24 29.54
C GLU A 386 6.41 23.12 29.75
N ASN A 387 7.53 22.57 30.24
CA ASN A 387 8.80 23.30 30.36
C ASN A 387 9.41 23.68 29.00
N PHE A 388 9.12 22.92 27.94
CA PHE A 388 9.44 23.30 26.56
C PHE A 388 8.46 24.34 25.98
N GLY A 389 7.48 24.78 26.76
CA GLY A 389 6.50 25.80 26.39
C GLY A 389 5.27 25.26 25.68
N TYR A 390 5.02 23.94 25.66
CA TYR A 390 3.88 23.36 24.95
C TYR A 390 2.63 23.23 25.81
N LYS A 391 1.45 23.35 25.19
CA LYS A 391 0.16 23.10 25.83
C LYS A 391 -0.20 21.62 25.76
N VAL A 392 0.02 20.91 26.85
CA VAL A 392 -0.31 19.49 26.91
C VAL A 392 -1.78 19.29 27.27
N LYS A 393 -2.48 18.46 26.51
CA LYS A 393 -3.89 18.11 26.73
C LYS A 393 -4.05 16.60 26.86
N MET A 394 -4.63 16.17 27.98
CA MET A 394 -4.90 14.75 28.25
C MET A 394 -6.26 14.58 28.95
N PRO A 395 -6.90 13.40 28.86
CA PRO A 395 -8.10 13.09 29.62
C PRO A 395 -7.89 13.25 31.14
N CYS A 396 -8.91 13.73 31.85
CA CYS A 396 -8.82 13.94 33.30
C CYS A 396 -8.65 12.61 34.06
N PHE A 397 -8.03 12.67 35.24
CA PHE A 397 -7.98 11.57 36.20
C PHE A 397 -9.06 11.76 37.27
N LEU A 398 -9.65 10.65 37.73
CA LEU A 398 -10.48 10.69 38.94
C LEU A 398 -9.59 11.03 40.13
N LYS A 399 -9.97 12.05 40.91
CA LYS A 399 -9.25 12.41 42.13
C LYS A 399 -9.50 11.35 43.21
N LYS A 400 -8.57 11.24 44.17
CA LYS A 400 -8.72 10.30 45.29
C LYS A 400 -10.00 10.64 46.06
N GLY A 401 -10.89 9.67 46.23
CA GLY A 401 -12.21 9.84 46.88
C GLY A 401 -13.34 10.25 45.94
N GLN A 402 -13.07 10.50 44.65
CA GLN A 402 -14.07 10.85 43.65
C GLN A 402 -14.49 9.61 42.86
N SER A 403 -15.78 9.27 42.87
CA SER A 403 -16.32 8.11 42.12
C SER A 403 -16.70 8.45 40.67
N ARG A 404 -16.88 9.74 40.35
CA ARG A 404 -17.32 10.24 39.03
C ARG A 404 -16.72 11.60 38.72
N PHE A 405 -16.39 11.86 37.46
CA PHE A 405 -15.98 13.20 37.01
C PHE A 405 -17.06 14.24 37.26
N THR A 406 -16.65 15.48 37.51
CA THR A 406 -17.56 16.63 37.39
C THR A 406 -18.03 16.76 35.94
N THR A 407 -19.15 17.45 35.72
CA THR A 407 -19.67 17.71 34.36
C THR A 407 -18.62 18.36 33.47
N ASN A 408 -17.85 19.31 33.99
CA ASN A 408 -16.79 19.98 33.24
C ASN A 408 -15.61 19.04 32.92
N GLU A 409 -15.10 18.28 33.91
CA GLU A 409 -14.04 17.28 33.69
C GLU A 409 -14.46 16.20 32.67
N ALA A 410 -15.73 15.79 32.71
CA ALA A 410 -16.30 14.84 31.75
C ALA A 410 -16.37 15.44 30.34
N HIS A 411 -16.77 16.71 30.19
CA HIS A 411 -16.78 17.41 28.91
C HIS A 411 -15.38 17.57 28.32
N GLN A 412 -14.41 18.05 29.13
CA GLN A 412 -13.01 18.17 28.71
C GLN A 412 -12.44 16.82 28.28
N THR A 413 -12.67 15.76 29.07
CA THR A 413 -12.25 14.40 28.71
C THR A 413 -12.84 13.94 27.38
N ARG A 414 -14.13 14.23 27.11
CA ARG A 414 -14.78 13.89 25.83
C ARG A 414 -14.17 14.67 24.67
N PHE A 415 -13.85 15.94 24.84
CA PHE A 415 -13.22 16.76 23.80
C PHE A 415 -11.84 16.22 23.43
N ILE A 416 -10.99 15.97 24.42
CA ILE A 416 -9.65 15.42 24.19
C ILE A 416 -9.74 14.03 23.54
N THR A 417 -10.65 13.18 24.01
CA THR A 417 -10.83 11.83 23.43
C THR A 417 -11.29 11.89 21.98
N LYS A 418 -12.19 12.82 21.62
CA LYS A 418 -12.65 13.01 20.24
C LYS A 418 -11.53 13.44 19.30
N ILE A 419 -10.67 14.37 19.75
CA ILE A 419 -9.54 14.81 18.94
C ILE A 419 -8.52 13.68 18.81
N ARG A 420 -8.19 13.01 19.93
CA ARG A 420 -7.18 11.94 19.97
C ARG A 420 -7.55 10.74 19.10
N TRP A 421 -8.83 10.40 18.96
CA TRP A 421 -9.30 9.21 18.22
C TRP A 421 -8.68 9.03 16.82
N VAL A 422 -8.32 10.12 16.13
CA VAL A 422 -7.68 10.04 14.80
C VAL A 422 -6.34 9.29 14.82
N VAL A 423 -5.59 9.33 15.92
CA VAL A 423 -4.33 8.57 16.05
C VAL A 423 -4.58 7.07 16.17
N GLU A 424 -5.68 6.66 16.81
CA GLU A 424 -6.09 5.26 16.88
C GLU A 424 -6.47 4.75 15.48
N SER A 425 -7.14 5.60 14.69
CA SER A 425 -7.44 5.30 13.28
C SER A 425 -6.16 5.16 12.45
N ALA A 426 -5.21 6.09 12.59
CA ALA A 426 -3.92 6.01 11.92
C ALA A 426 -3.14 4.73 12.28
N ASN A 427 -3.09 4.40 13.57
CA ASN A 427 -2.53 3.15 14.10
C ASN A 427 -3.22 1.91 13.50
N GLY A 428 -4.55 1.92 13.43
CA GLY A 428 -5.35 0.87 12.80
C GLY A 428 -5.03 0.72 11.31
N GLY A 429 -4.89 1.85 10.60
CA GLY A 429 -4.51 1.87 9.20
C GLY A 429 -3.13 1.26 8.99
N VAL A 430 -2.13 1.58 9.83
CA VAL A 430 -0.81 0.90 9.79
C VAL A 430 -0.96 -0.61 9.97
N LYS A 431 -1.73 -1.05 10.96
CA LYS A 431 -1.99 -2.46 11.26
C LYS A 431 -2.84 -3.22 10.23
N GLN A 432 -3.38 -2.55 9.21
CA GLN A 432 -3.89 -3.25 8.02
C GLN A 432 -2.79 -3.99 7.24
N TRP A 433 -1.52 -3.61 7.44
CA TRP A 433 -0.41 -4.47 7.03
C TRP A 433 -0.30 -5.61 8.02
N GLN A 434 -0.69 -6.81 7.58
CA GLN A 434 -0.73 -8.00 8.42
C GLN A 434 0.64 -8.35 9.00
N PHE A 435 1.74 -7.86 8.40
CA PHE A 435 3.07 -7.93 9.00
C PHE A 435 3.11 -7.37 10.42
N PHE A 436 2.48 -6.23 10.70
CA PHE A 436 2.45 -5.60 12.03
C PHE A 436 1.35 -6.15 12.94
N ASN A 437 0.35 -6.82 12.37
CA ASN A 437 -0.75 -7.43 13.13
C ASN A 437 -0.38 -8.84 13.65
N LYS A 438 0.53 -9.53 12.94
CA LYS A 438 1.06 -10.84 13.33
C LYS A 438 2.29 -10.70 14.24
N THR A 439 2.69 -11.81 14.87
CA THR A 439 3.94 -11.88 15.62
C THR A 439 5.13 -11.89 14.66
N ILE A 440 5.96 -10.85 14.73
CA ILE A 440 7.11 -10.64 13.84
C ILE A 440 8.31 -11.50 14.29
N PRO A 441 9.04 -12.15 13.37
CA PRO A 441 10.27 -12.86 13.73
C PRO A 441 11.34 -11.95 14.30
N ASN A 442 12.09 -12.43 15.30
CA ASN A 442 13.09 -11.61 16.00
C ASN A 442 14.24 -11.16 15.09
N SER A 443 14.53 -11.93 14.05
CA SER A 443 15.51 -11.59 13.00
C SER A 443 15.11 -10.37 12.17
N MET A 444 13.87 -9.87 12.31
CA MET A 444 13.37 -8.71 11.57
C MET A 444 13.19 -7.47 12.45
N ILE A 445 13.57 -7.51 13.74
CA ILE A 445 13.38 -6.39 14.67
C ILE A 445 14.00 -5.09 14.15
N GLU A 446 15.23 -5.16 13.63
CA GLU A 446 15.95 -4.00 13.07
C GLU A 446 15.22 -3.36 11.90
N LYS A 447 14.40 -4.12 11.16
CA LYS A 447 13.65 -3.66 9.99
C LYS A 447 12.29 -3.08 10.35
N ILE A 448 11.81 -3.26 11.59
CA ILE A 448 10.48 -2.81 12.01
C ILE A 448 10.36 -1.30 11.86
N GLY A 449 11.37 -0.53 12.27
CA GLY A 449 11.35 0.94 12.17
C GLY A 449 11.23 1.40 10.73
N ASP A 450 12.10 0.89 9.87
CA ASP A 450 12.09 1.19 8.44
C ASP A 450 10.73 0.87 7.80
N TYR A 451 10.22 -0.34 8.03
CA TYR A 451 8.92 -0.74 7.48
C TYR A 451 7.79 0.14 8.00
N PHE A 452 7.83 0.54 9.27
CA PHE A 452 6.78 1.36 9.85
C PHE A 452 6.73 2.74 9.16
N ARG A 453 7.91 3.28 8.82
CA ARG A 453 8.07 4.59 8.16
C ARG A 453 7.72 4.58 6.66
N MET A 454 7.67 3.42 6.02
CA MET A 454 7.28 3.32 4.59
C MET A 454 5.77 3.48 4.37
N LYS A 455 4.97 3.43 5.43
CA LYS A 455 3.52 3.54 5.30
C LYS A 455 3.11 5.00 5.08
N LYS A 456 2.78 5.35 3.84
CA LYS A 456 2.07 6.59 3.54
C LYS A 456 0.58 6.43 3.84
N TYR A 457 0.01 7.32 4.65
CA TYR A 457 -1.43 7.42 4.79
C TYR A 457 -1.97 8.27 3.64
N ASN A 458 -2.45 7.62 2.58
CA ASN A 458 -3.20 8.32 1.55
C ASN A 458 -4.59 8.63 2.12
N LYS A 459 -4.77 9.85 2.62
CA LYS A 459 -6.11 10.40 2.81
C LYS A 459 -6.77 10.41 1.44
N VAL A 460 -7.98 9.85 1.37
CA VAL A 460 -8.83 9.90 0.17
C VAL A 460 -8.87 11.34 -0.31
N SER A 461 -8.32 11.59 -1.49
CA SER A 461 -8.28 12.94 -2.06
C SER A 461 -9.68 13.25 -2.58
N TRP A 462 -10.35 14.20 -1.94
CA TRP A 462 -11.65 14.67 -2.37
C TRP A 462 -11.47 15.81 -3.37
N THR A 463 -12.20 15.75 -4.48
CA THR A 463 -12.21 16.81 -5.49
C THR A 463 -13.63 17.32 -5.59
N ALA A 464 -13.82 18.62 -5.36
CA ALA A 464 -15.13 19.25 -5.55
C ALA A 464 -15.46 19.33 -7.04
N LYS A 465 -16.65 18.91 -7.41
CA LYS A 465 -17.18 18.91 -8.78
C LYS A 465 -18.65 19.30 -8.75
N GLU A 466 -19.13 19.92 -9.82
CA GLU A 466 -20.56 20.13 -10.04
C GLU A 466 -21.29 18.78 -10.16
N ALA A 467 -22.58 18.75 -9.82
CA ALA A 467 -23.34 17.49 -9.72
C ALA A 467 -23.28 16.59 -10.97
N ASN A 468 -23.26 17.18 -12.16
CA ASN A 468 -23.19 16.42 -13.42
C ASN A 468 -21.82 15.78 -13.64
N ASP A 469 -20.74 16.43 -13.21
CA ASP A 469 -19.37 15.90 -13.29
C ASP A 469 -19.02 15.00 -12.11
N ALA A 470 -19.64 15.25 -10.97
CA ALA A 470 -19.44 14.49 -9.74
C ALA A 470 -20.14 13.14 -9.79
N ALA A 471 -21.30 13.09 -10.46
CA ALA A 471 -22.27 12.02 -10.29
C ALA A 471 -23.05 11.75 -11.60
N LEU A 472 -22.34 11.73 -12.74
CA LEU A 472 -22.94 11.52 -14.07
C LEU A 472 -23.80 10.25 -14.11
N ASP A 473 -23.25 9.17 -13.57
CA ASP A 473 -23.81 7.82 -13.56
C ASP A 473 -24.70 7.54 -12.35
N PHE A 474 -25.12 8.56 -11.59
CA PHE A 474 -25.97 8.36 -10.41
C PHE A 474 -27.37 7.89 -10.83
N PRO A 475 -27.97 6.88 -10.16
CA PRO A 475 -29.26 6.33 -10.55
C PRO A 475 -30.36 7.40 -10.56
N LYS A 476 -31.06 7.52 -11.68
CA LYS A 476 -32.28 8.31 -11.76
C LYS A 476 -33.41 7.53 -11.09
N MET A 477 -34.15 8.20 -10.21
CA MET A 477 -35.27 7.60 -9.48
C MET A 477 -36.50 8.48 -9.63
N ASP A 478 -37.68 7.88 -9.61
CA ASP A 478 -38.93 8.62 -9.45
C ASP A 478 -39.23 8.94 -7.98
N PHE A 479 -40.33 9.67 -7.75
CA PHE A 479 -40.68 10.10 -6.39
C PHE A 479 -41.18 8.94 -5.50
N ASN A 480 -41.76 7.89 -6.09
CA ASN A 480 -42.24 6.72 -5.34
C ASN A 480 -41.06 5.88 -4.87
N GLU A 481 -40.07 5.63 -5.74
CA GLU A 481 -38.82 4.94 -5.40
C GLU A 481 -38.06 5.69 -4.29
N LEU A 482 -38.02 7.02 -4.38
CA LEU A 482 -37.47 7.86 -3.32
C LEU A 482 -38.23 7.70 -2.00
N GLN A 483 -39.56 7.67 -2.04
CA GLN A 483 -40.40 7.52 -0.86
C GLN A 483 -40.21 6.15 -0.21
N GLU A 484 -40.03 5.10 -1.00
CA GLU A 484 -39.68 3.76 -0.52
C GLU A 484 -38.31 3.75 0.14
N LEU A 485 -37.29 4.35 -0.51
CA LEU A 485 -35.92 4.43 0.02
C LEU A 485 -35.86 5.21 1.34
N THR A 486 -36.60 6.32 1.47
CA THR A 486 -36.63 7.14 2.69
C THR A 486 -37.63 6.63 3.74
N LEU A 487 -38.41 5.59 3.42
CA LEU A 487 -39.50 5.06 4.23
C LEU A 487 -40.55 6.11 4.62
N GLY A 488 -40.91 6.93 3.64
CA GLY A 488 -42.00 7.89 3.75
C GLY A 488 -41.59 9.32 3.39
N ILE A 489 -42.62 10.16 3.25
CA ILE A 489 -42.52 11.52 2.71
C ILE A 489 -41.85 12.52 3.65
N TYR A 490 -41.69 12.21 4.93
CA TYR A 490 -41.27 13.20 5.92
C TYR A 490 -39.85 13.74 5.64
N GLN A 491 -38.90 12.85 5.34
CA GLN A 491 -37.54 13.28 5.01
C GLN A 491 -37.48 13.98 3.65
N LEU A 492 -38.30 13.55 2.68
CA LEU A 492 -38.39 14.17 1.35
C LEU A 492 -38.98 15.58 1.38
N LYS A 493 -39.93 15.86 2.29
CA LYS A 493 -40.45 17.22 2.51
C LYS A 493 -39.33 18.16 2.96
N GLN A 494 -38.44 17.70 3.83
CA GLN A 494 -37.28 18.49 4.27
C GLN A 494 -36.16 18.53 3.24
N ALA A 495 -36.00 17.47 2.45
CA ALA A 495 -34.96 17.35 1.43
C ALA A 495 -34.97 18.54 0.46
N ARG A 496 -36.16 19.04 0.09
CA ARG A 496 -36.32 20.22 -0.77
C ARG A 496 -35.67 21.47 -0.18
N SER A 497 -35.88 21.75 1.10
CA SER A 497 -35.30 22.93 1.76
C SER A 497 -33.78 22.88 1.76
N TYR A 498 -33.23 21.77 2.26
CA TYR A 498 -31.79 21.54 2.26
C TYR A 498 -31.20 21.63 0.85
N THR A 499 -31.87 21.03 -0.14
CA THR A 499 -31.40 21.07 -1.53
C THR A 499 -31.31 22.50 -2.03
N THR A 500 -32.32 23.33 -1.77
CA THR A 500 -32.38 24.73 -2.22
C THR A 500 -31.27 25.56 -1.58
N GLU A 501 -31.02 25.38 -0.28
CA GLU A 501 -29.92 26.03 0.45
C GLU A 501 -28.53 25.62 -0.06
N HIS A 502 -28.44 24.48 -0.75
CA HIS A 502 -27.19 23.95 -1.31
C HIS A 502 -26.98 24.28 -2.80
N LEU A 503 -27.91 24.98 -3.44
CA LEU A 503 -27.75 25.45 -4.81
C LEU A 503 -26.75 26.61 -4.86
N ASN A 504 -25.81 26.55 -5.80
CA ASN A 504 -24.99 27.71 -6.17
C ASN A 504 -25.79 28.71 -7.03
N LEU A 505 -25.16 29.83 -7.39
CA LEU A 505 -25.76 30.86 -8.25
C LEU A 505 -26.23 30.34 -9.62
N ASN A 506 -25.66 29.21 -10.06
CA ASN A 506 -26.01 28.56 -11.32
C ASN A 506 -27.11 27.50 -11.18
N GLY A 507 -27.72 27.36 -9.99
CA GLY A 507 -28.78 26.38 -9.73
C GLY A 507 -28.29 24.93 -9.65
N SER A 508 -27.00 24.71 -9.36
CA SER A 508 -26.39 23.39 -9.23
C SER A 508 -25.77 23.17 -7.85
N CYS A 509 -25.72 21.92 -7.39
CA CYS A 509 -25.04 21.56 -6.14
C CYS A 509 -23.63 21.04 -6.43
N THR A 510 -22.66 21.44 -5.60
CA THR A 510 -21.30 20.90 -5.64
C THR A 510 -21.15 19.70 -4.72
N PHE A 511 -20.44 18.68 -5.20
CA PHE A 511 -20.18 17.44 -4.48
C PHE A 511 -18.70 17.10 -4.50
N GLU A 512 -18.23 16.44 -3.44
CA GLU A 512 -16.87 15.95 -3.33
C GLU A 512 -16.80 14.50 -3.81
N VAL A 513 -15.93 14.23 -4.78
CA VAL A 513 -15.68 12.87 -5.29
C VAL A 513 -14.30 12.40 -4.86
N ALA A 514 -14.23 11.18 -4.33
CA ALA A 514 -12.98 10.52 -4.00
C ALA A 514 -12.21 10.14 -5.28
N LYS A 515 -10.95 10.58 -5.42
CA LYS A 515 -10.11 10.19 -6.57
C LYS A 515 -9.96 8.67 -6.69
N GLU A 516 -9.94 7.98 -5.56
CA GLU A 516 -9.70 6.53 -5.47
C GLU A 516 -10.98 5.69 -5.64
N SER A 517 -12.15 6.33 -5.52
CA SER A 517 -13.49 5.71 -5.56
C SER A 517 -14.48 6.72 -6.14
N PRO A 518 -14.54 6.87 -7.48
CA PRO A 518 -15.45 7.83 -8.12
C PRO A 518 -16.94 7.50 -7.90
N ASP A 519 -17.22 6.28 -7.46
CA ASP A 519 -18.51 5.72 -7.07
C ASP A 519 -18.93 6.08 -5.62
N LEU A 520 -18.14 6.90 -4.92
CA LEU A 520 -18.44 7.43 -3.60
C LEU A 520 -18.54 8.95 -3.61
N ILE A 521 -19.74 9.46 -3.38
CA ILE A 521 -20.00 10.89 -3.24
C ILE A 521 -19.99 11.29 -1.78
N ARG A 522 -19.35 12.43 -1.51
CA ARG A 522 -19.43 13.14 -0.24
C ARG A 522 -20.07 14.51 -0.45
N SER A 523 -20.89 14.92 0.51
CA SER A 523 -21.40 16.28 0.59
C SER A 523 -21.37 16.78 2.02
N ARG A 524 -21.19 18.08 2.21
CA ARG A 524 -21.19 18.73 3.52
C ARG A 524 -22.44 19.59 3.65
N ILE A 525 -23.29 19.23 4.60
CA ILE A 525 -24.61 19.85 4.81
C ILE A 525 -24.67 20.60 6.14
N GLN A 526 -25.20 21.83 6.10
CA GLN A 526 -25.47 22.63 7.28
C GLN A 526 -26.64 22.04 8.08
N SER A 527 -26.57 22.04 9.41
CA SER A 527 -27.72 21.62 10.23
C SER A 527 -28.79 22.70 10.26
N ARG A 528 -30.06 22.33 10.01
CA ARG A 528 -31.20 23.26 10.18
C ARG A 528 -31.40 23.79 11.60
N LEU A 529 -30.83 23.13 12.61
CA LEU A 529 -31.06 23.48 14.02
C LEU A 529 -29.95 24.37 14.59
N LYS A 530 -28.77 24.40 13.95
CA LYS A 530 -27.58 25.08 14.47
C LYS A 530 -26.72 25.62 13.32
N ALA A 531 -26.59 26.94 13.24
CA ALA A 531 -25.79 27.64 12.23
C ALA A 531 -24.29 27.31 12.27
N SER A 532 -23.75 26.82 13.38
CA SER A 532 -22.34 26.40 13.47
C SER A 532 -22.10 24.92 13.15
N THR A 533 -23.15 24.11 13.03
CA THR A 533 -23.01 22.65 12.92
C THR A 533 -23.17 22.19 11.47
N LYS A 534 -22.15 21.51 10.93
CA LYS A 534 -22.18 20.87 9.61
C LYS A 534 -21.98 19.37 9.74
N TYR A 535 -22.65 18.60 8.90
CA TYR A 535 -22.54 17.15 8.82
C TYR A 535 -22.01 16.72 7.47
N ASP A 536 -21.17 15.69 7.46
CA ASP A 536 -20.73 15.05 6.22
C ASP A 536 -21.70 13.91 5.89
N VAL A 537 -22.12 13.85 4.63
CA VAL A 537 -22.99 12.83 4.05
C VAL A 537 -22.18 12.06 3.02
N TYR A 538 -22.28 10.73 3.04
CA TYR A 538 -21.56 9.82 2.17
C TYR A 538 -22.57 8.89 1.49
N VAL A 539 -22.49 8.78 0.17
CA VAL A 539 -23.39 7.96 -0.64
C VAL A 539 -22.57 7.14 -1.65
N PRO A 540 -22.27 5.86 -1.36
CA PRO A 540 -21.76 4.92 -2.35
C PRO A 540 -22.88 4.51 -3.32
N TYR A 541 -22.59 4.51 -4.62
CA TYR A 541 -23.55 4.18 -5.67
C TYR A 541 -22.89 3.44 -6.83
N ASN A 542 -23.70 2.86 -7.71
CA ASN A 542 -23.27 2.37 -9.01
C ASN A 542 -24.32 2.79 -10.05
N LYS A 543 -24.12 2.46 -11.33
CA LYS A 543 -25.04 2.82 -12.43
C LYS A 543 -26.49 2.36 -12.23
N LYS A 544 -26.72 1.30 -11.44
CA LYS A 544 -28.04 0.68 -11.25
C LYS A 544 -28.68 1.05 -9.91
N SER A 545 -27.89 1.22 -8.85
CA SER A 545 -28.43 1.38 -7.50
C SER A 545 -27.51 2.15 -6.55
N ILE A 546 -28.12 2.66 -5.49
CA ILE A 546 -27.41 3.20 -4.34
C ILE A 546 -27.06 2.03 -3.43
N SER A 547 -25.77 1.87 -3.11
CA SER A 547 -25.27 0.72 -2.34
C SER A 547 -25.38 0.90 -0.84
N GLY A 548 -25.57 2.14 -0.38
CA GLY A 548 -25.78 2.50 1.02
C GLY A 548 -25.63 3.99 1.23
N TRP A 549 -25.68 4.42 2.50
CA TRP A 549 -25.47 5.81 2.88
C TRP A 549 -25.00 5.93 4.33
N TYR A 550 -24.32 7.03 4.64
CA TYR A 550 -23.97 7.40 6.00
C TYR A 550 -23.99 8.91 6.16
N CYS A 551 -24.43 9.39 7.32
CA CYS A 551 -24.29 10.80 7.69
C CYS A 551 -23.70 10.91 9.09
N THR A 552 -22.87 11.93 9.32
CA THR A 552 -22.26 12.17 10.64
C THR A 552 -23.23 12.79 11.66
N CYS A 553 -24.51 12.96 11.31
CA CYS A 553 -25.52 13.42 12.25
C CYS A 553 -25.92 12.29 13.23
N PRO A 554 -26.56 12.60 14.37
CA PRO A 554 -26.95 11.59 15.35
C PRO A 554 -27.84 10.46 14.79
N ASN A 555 -28.55 10.73 13.70
CA ASN A 555 -29.44 9.78 13.03
C ASN A 555 -28.84 9.16 11.76
N GLY A 556 -27.58 9.44 11.43
CA GLY A 556 -27.03 9.11 10.11
C GLY A 556 -26.47 7.70 9.94
N ALA A 557 -26.44 6.91 11.02
CA ALA A 557 -26.05 5.49 11.02
C ALA A 557 -27.23 4.51 10.95
N ARG A 558 -28.43 4.99 10.59
CA ARG A 558 -29.63 4.15 10.50
C ARG A 558 -29.47 3.10 9.41
N VAL A 559 -29.87 1.86 9.73
CA VAL A 559 -29.83 0.70 8.82
C VAL A 559 -31.08 0.65 7.92
N VAL A 560 -32.17 1.29 8.34
CA VAL A 560 -33.48 1.27 7.69
C VAL A 560 -33.98 2.73 7.59
N GLY A 561 -34.23 3.19 6.35
CA GLY A 561 -34.49 4.60 6.04
C GLY A 561 -33.26 5.49 6.18
N CYS A 562 -33.43 6.82 6.14
CA CYS A 562 -32.31 7.76 6.24
C CYS A 562 -32.68 9.07 6.95
N CYS A 563 -31.67 9.91 7.23
CA CYS A 563 -31.89 11.24 7.78
C CYS A 563 -32.15 12.25 6.65
N ALA A 564 -32.72 13.41 6.98
CA ALA A 564 -33.01 14.48 6.00
C ALA A 564 -31.79 14.90 5.17
N HIS A 565 -30.58 14.85 5.74
CA HIS A 565 -29.33 15.18 5.03
C HIS A 565 -28.97 14.15 3.96
N VAL A 566 -29.19 12.86 4.22
CA VAL A 566 -29.00 11.81 3.20
C VAL A 566 -30.09 11.94 2.15
N ALA A 567 -31.34 12.10 2.60
CA ALA A 567 -32.49 12.25 1.72
C ALA A 567 -32.32 13.42 0.76
N SER A 568 -31.77 14.57 1.19
CA SER A 568 -31.53 15.72 0.32
C SER A 568 -30.51 15.44 -0.78
N ILE A 569 -29.40 14.77 -0.47
CA ILE A 569 -28.40 14.43 -1.48
C ILE A 569 -28.96 13.46 -2.51
N ILE A 570 -29.62 12.40 -2.05
CA ILE A 570 -30.23 11.41 -2.94
C ILE A 570 -31.33 12.08 -3.77
N TYR A 571 -32.23 12.83 -3.15
CA TYR A 571 -33.32 13.56 -3.81
C TYR A 571 -32.82 14.48 -4.93
N TYR A 572 -31.77 15.26 -4.68
CA TYR A 572 -31.22 16.14 -5.69
C TYR A 572 -30.59 15.36 -6.85
N LEU A 573 -29.71 14.41 -6.55
CA LEU A 573 -28.95 13.65 -7.56
C LEU A 573 -29.83 12.70 -8.39
N SER A 574 -30.87 12.09 -7.82
CA SER A 574 -31.70 11.13 -8.54
C SER A 574 -32.93 11.76 -9.21
N TYR A 575 -33.46 12.87 -8.68
CA TYR A 575 -34.74 13.43 -9.10
C TYR A 575 -34.72 14.93 -9.39
N ALA A 576 -34.32 15.78 -8.43
CA ALA A 576 -34.54 17.22 -8.53
C ALA A 576 -33.67 17.90 -9.61
N ARG A 577 -32.43 17.42 -9.83
CA ARG A 577 -31.55 17.96 -10.90
C ARG A 577 -32.15 17.79 -12.31
N TYR A 578 -33.07 16.85 -12.48
CA TYR A 578 -33.77 16.59 -13.75
C TYR A 578 -35.14 17.27 -13.84
N ASN A 579 -35.64 17.84 -12.74
CA ASN A 579 -36.98 18.39 -12.61
C ASN A 579 -36.94 19.75 -11.90
N GLN A 580 -36.14 20.70 -12.38
CA GLN A 580 -35.82 21.95 -11.65
C GLN A 580 -37.04 22.75 -11.15
N GLN A 581 -38.21 22.61 -11.78
CA GLN A 581 -39.48 23.20 -11.31
C GLN A 581 -39.86 22.78 -9.87
N VAL A 582 -39.33 21.66 -9.36
CA VAL A 582 -39.60 21.20 -7.98
C VAL A 582 -38.77 21.92 -6.91
N LEU A 583 -37.78 22.71 -7.32
CA LEU A 583 -36.87 23.45 -6.44
C LEU A 583 -37.36 24.86 -6.09
N THR A 584 -38.46 25.33 -6.68
CA THR A 584 -39.06 26.63 -6.33
C THR A 584 -39.71 26.57 -4.94
N GLN A 585 -39.21 27.36 -3.99
CA GLN A 585 -39.83 27.53 -2.67
C GLN A 585 -40.87 28.65 -2.66
N ARG A 586 -41.92 28.50 -1.85
CA ARG A 586 -43.08 29.42 -1.79
C ARG A 586 -43.03 30.45 -0.63
N THR A 587 -41.95 30.54 0.15
CA THR A 587 -42.02 31.09 1.51
C THR A 587 -40.99 32.18 1.86
N TYR A 588 -40.58 33.02 0.91
CA TYR A 588 -39.76 34.21 1.25
C TYR A 588 -40.58 35.35 1.90
N SER A 589 -41.90 35.41 1.66
CA SER A 589 -42.73 36.54 2.11
C SER A 589 -42.80 36.73 3.62
N TYR A 590 -42.57 35.67 4.42
CA TYR A 590 -42.57 35.76 5.88
C TYR A 590 -41.20 36.15 6.43
N TYR A 591 -40.11 35.87 5.72
CA TYR A 591 -38.76 36.19 6.19
C TYR A 591 -38.53 37.70 6.16
N ASP A 592 -39.00 38.36 5.10
CA ASP A 592 -38.96 39.83 4.97
C ASP A 592 -39.84 40.56 5.99
N SER A 593 -40.74 39.84 6.67
CA SER A 593 -41.58 40.38 7.74
C SER A 593 -40.97 40.27 9.14
N ILE A 594 -39.77 39.69 9.26
CA ILE A 594 -39.05 39.49 10.52
C ILE A 594 -37.81 40.39 10.51
N THR A 595 -37.77 41.39 11.39
CA THR A 595 -36.62 42.28 11.56
C THR A 595 -35.55 41.63 12.44
N ASP A 596 -34.28 41.68 12.04
CA ASP A 596 -33.17 41.25 12.90
C ASP A 596 -32.99 42.25 14.05
N ALA A 597 -32.85 41.75 15.28
CA ALA A 597 -32.63 42.61 16.44
C ALA A 597 -31.26 43.34 16.40
N LEU A 598 -30.31 42.84 15.60
CA LEU A 598 -29.04 43.52 15.34
C LEU A 598 -29.18 44.75 14.44
N ASP A 599 -30.29 44.89 13.71
CA ASP A 599 -30.57 46.06 12.87
C ASP A 599 -31.21 47.22 13.64
N TYR A 600 -31.47 47.05 14.96
CA TYR A 600 -31.78 48.18 15.83
C TYR A 600 -30.49 48.94 16.13
N SER A 601 -30.27 50.05 15.42
CA SER A 601 -29.33 51.08 15.87
C SER A 601 -29.79 51.58 17.24
N GLU A 602 -28.95 51.45 18.27
CA GLU A 602 -29.18 52.10 19.56
C GLU A 602 -29.48 53.59 19.31
N PRO A 603 -30.55 54.15 19.91
CA PRO A 603 -30.75 55.59 19.85
C PRO A 603 -29.51 56.23 20.45
N SER A 604 -28.89 57.15 19.72
CA SER A 604 -27.77 57.92 20.22
C SER A 604 -28.16 58.58 21.54
N ASP A 605 -27.49 58.21 22.62
CA ASP A 605 -27.56 58.89 23.91
C ASP A 605 -27.12 60.35 23.71
N THR A 606 -28.10 61.23 23.47
CA THR A 606 -27.97 62.66 23.73
C THR A 606 -28.87 62.97 24.91
N ASP A 607 -28.21 63.20 26.04
CA ASP A 607 -28.79 63.72 27.28
C ASP A 607 -29.72 64.91 27.02
N SER A 608 -30.95 64.83 27.54
CA SER A 608 -31.65 66.01 28.08
C SER A 608 -32.73 65.58 29.08
N ILE A 609 -32.38 65.84 30.34
CA ILE A 609 -33.14 66.20 31.54
C ILE A 609 -34.64 66.56 31.38
N ASP A 610 -35.37 66.31 32.49
CA ASP A 610 -36.73 66.73 32.92
C ASP A 610 -37.88 65.76 32.62
N SER A 611 -38.90 65.54 33.47
CA SER A 611 -39.21 65.83 34.87
C SER A 611 -40.57 65.17 35.13
N ASP A 612 -40.76 64.65 36.33
CA ASP A 612 -42.00 64.47 37.09
C ASP A 612 -43.21 63.62 36.61
N ASP A 613 -43.81 63.03 37.65
CA ASP A 613 -45.20 62.65 37.86
C ASP A 613 -45.76 61.28 37.42
N GLU A 614 -45.93 60.45 38.46
CA GLU A 614 -47.20 59.92 38.96
C GLU A 614 -48.16 59.16 38.01
N ASN A 615 -48.30 57.88 38.39
CA ASN A 615 -49.56 57.17 38.61
C ASN A 615 -50.22 56.38 37.46
N SER A 616 -50.63 55.18 37.89
CA SER A 616 -51.76 54.39 37.41
C SER A 616 -51.56 53.42 36.22
N ASN A 617 -51.76 52.15 36.59
CA ASN A 617 -52.69 51.21 35.99
C ASN A 617 -52.29 50.34 34.77
N ILE A 618 -52.32 49.04 35.08
CA ILE A 618 -53.14 48.00 34.42
C ILE A 618 -52.51 47.27 33.22
N LEU A 619 -52.32 45.95 33.48
CA LEU A 619 -52.57 44.74 32.66
C LEU A 619 -52.29 44.80 31.14
N TYR A 620 -51.77 43.76 30.47
CA TYR A 620 -52.16 42.35 30.54
C TYR A 620 -51.01 41.47 30.01
N THR A 621 -50.72 40.37 30.70
CA THR A 621 -50.31 39.12 30.04
C THR A 621 -51.54 38.54 29.35
N LEU A 622 -51.41 38.04 28.11
CA LEU A 622 -52.26 37.09 27.36
C LEU A 622 -51.75 37.15 25.89
N VAL A 623 -51.45 36.10 25.13
CA VAL A 623 -51.75 34.65 25.12
C VAL A 623 -50.55 33.93 24.53
#